data_AF-A0A7G6RN30-F1
#
_entry.id   AF-A0A7G6RN30-F1
#
_cell.length_a   1.000
_cell.length_b   1.000
_cell.length_c   1.000
_cell.angle_alpha   90.00
_cell.angle_beta   90.00
_cell.angle_gamma   90.00
#
_symmetry.space_group_name_H-M   'P 1'
#
loop_
_entity.id
_entity.type
_entity.pdbx_description
1 polymer ?
#
loop_
_entity_poly.entity_id
_entity_poly.type
_entity_poly.pdbx_seq_one_letter_code
_entity_poly.pdbx_strand_id
1 'polypeptide(L)'
;MVYIADSLWFPKTGKAETDKAQKLLAEVVMDPAVQVEFALKKGSVPMRADVDKSKLDACAQKGVELMSAGAIVPDQAIVLTPQQVGALDDFVDEYWSGGSNEADPAAENFFAIFE
;
A
#
# COMPACT_ATOMS: atom_id res chain seq x y z
N MET A 1 -7.42 -4.22 -8.44
CA MET A 1 -6.31 -4.63 -7.55
C MET A 1 -6.32 -3.72 -6.33
N VAL A 2 -6.34 -4.28 -5.12
CA VAL A 2 -6.12 -3.48 -3.91
C VAL A 2 -4.64 -3.12 -3.85
N TYR A 3 -4.29 -1.86 -3.61
CA TYR A 3 -2.89 -1.44 -3.50
C TYR A 3 -2.60 -0.81 -2.13
N ILE A 4 -1.41 -1.09 -1.61
CA ILE A 4 -0.82 -0.38 -0.48
C ILE A 4 0.55 0.18 -0.90
N ALA A 5 1.00 1.25 -0.26
CA ALA A 5 2.29 1.87 -0.56
C ALA A 5 3.16 1.96 0.70
N ASP A 6 4.34 1.35 0.64
CA ASP A 6 5.39 1.56 1.62
C ASP A 6 6.05 2.92 1.36
N SER A 7 6.21 3.74 2.41
CA SER A 7 6.84 5.07 2.29
C SER A 7 7.89 5.29 3.38
N LEU A 8 8.95 6.02 3.01
CA LEU A 8 9.98 6.48 3.95
C LEU A 8 9.77 7.97 4.21
N TRP A 9 9.54 8.31 5.48
CA TRP A 9 9.40 9.69 5.91
C TRP A 9 10.73 10.22 6.48
N PHE A 10 11.18 11.36 5.98
CA PHE A 10 12.45 12.00 6.38
C PHE A 10 12.15 13.31 7.15
N PRO A 11 12.01 13.26 8.49
CA PRO A 11 11.73 14.44 9.29
C PRO A 11 12.94 15.36 9.34
N LYS A 12 12.72 16.68 9.36
CA LYS A 12 13.77 17.67 9.58
C LYS A 12 14.42 17.45 10.93
N THR A 13 15.73 17.18 10.96
CA THR A 13 16.42 16.87 12.22
C THR A 13 17.15 18.07 12.80
N GLY A 14 17.47 19.08 11.98
CA GLY A 14 18.32 20.20 12.38
C GLY A 14 19.80 19.83 12.53
N LYS A 15 20.17 18.60 12.17
CA LYS A 15 21.54 18.08 12.22
C LYS A 15 22.04 17.87 10.80
N ALA A 16 22.97 18.72 10.36
CA ALA A 16 23.42 18.77 8.96
C ALA A 16 23.85 17.40 8.41
N GLU A 17 24.63 16.61 9.17
CA GLU A 17 25.07 15.29 8.73
C GLU A 17 23.92 14.28 8.62
N THR A 18 22.93 14.35 9.52
CA THR A 18 21.75 13.47 9.47
C THR A 18 20.85 13.83 8.30
N ASP A 19 20.59 15.13 8.08
CA ASP A 19 19.77 15.59 6.96
C ASP A 19 20.45 15.24 5.61
N LYS A 20 21.78 15.32 5.54
CA LYS A 20 22.56 14.87 4.38
C LYS A 20 22.44 13.37 4.14
N ALA A 21 22.51 12.56 5.20
CA ALA A 21 22.36 11.10 5.10
C ALA A 21 20.93 10.70 4.68
N GLN A 22 19.89 11.36 5.23
CA GLN A 22 18.50 11.16 4.81
C GLN A 22 18.31 11.47 3.32
N LYS A 23 18.89 12.59 2.84
CA LYS A 23 18.83 12.96 1.43
C LYS A 23 19.51 11.91 0.53
N LEU A 24 20.69 11.44 0.93
CA LEU A 24 21.39 10.37 0.19
C LEU A 24 20.53 9.10 0.12
N LEU A 25 19.90 8.69 1.23
CA LEU A 25 19.03 7.53 1.22
C LEU A 25 17.80 7.73 0.32
N ALA A 26 17.19 8.93 0.32
CA ALA A 26 16.10 9.25 -0.58
C ALA A 26 16.51 9.16 -2.06
N GLU A 27 17.72 9.63 -2.39
CA GLU A 27 18.29 9.50 -3.75
C GLU A 27 18.50 8.03 -4.13
N VAL A 28 19.07 7.22 -3.25
CA VAL A 28 19.32 5.78 -3.50
C VAL A 28 18.00 5.01 -3.66
N VAL A 29 17.03 5.23 -2.78
CA VAL A 29 15.73 4.54 -2.84
C VAL A 29 14.99 4.85 -4.13
N MET A 30 15.18 6.05 -4.70
CA MET A 30 14.55 6.46 -5.96
C MET A 30 15.42 6.21 -7.20
N ASP A 31 16.61 5.61 -7.08
CA ASP A 31 17.41 5.23 -8.23
C ASP A 31 16.64 4.18 -9.10
N PRO A 32 16.61 4.31 -10.44
CA PRO A 32 15.88 3.38 -11.30
C PRO A 32 16.30 1.92 -11.16
N ALA A 33 17.61 1.66 -11.02
CA ALA A 33 18.11 0.30 -10.90
C ALA A 33 17.74 -0.27 -9.53
N VAL A 34 17.91 0.52 -8.47
CA VAL A 34 17.50 0.13 -7.11
C VAL A 34 16.00 -0.16 -7.05
N GLN A 35 15.16 0.65 -7.68
CA GLN A 35 13.70 0.44 -7.71
C GLN A 35 13.32 -0.90 -8.34
N VAL A 36 13.95 -1.29 -9.45
CA VAL A 36 13.68 -2.58 -10.11
C VAL A 36 14.18 -3.74 -9.26
N GLU A 37 15.43 -3.68 -8.77
CA GLU A 37 16.02 -4.75 -7.97
C GLU A 37 15.29 -4.94 -6.64
N PHE A 38 14.90 -3.85 -5.98
CA PHE A 38 14.13 -3.90 -4.75
C PHE A 38 12.74 -4.48 -4.98
N ALA A 39 12.02 -4.02 -6.01
CA ALA A 39 10.68 -4.52 -6.33
C ALA A 39 10.69 -6.04 -6.58
N LEU A 40 11.68 -6.55 -7.31
CA LEU A 40 11.88 -7.98 -7.55
C LEU A 40 12.11 -8.80 -6.27
N LYS A 41 12.79 -8.23 -5.27
CA LYS A 41 13.02 -8.91 -3.98
C LYS A 41 11.84 -8.79 -3.04
N LYS A 42 11.16 -7.65 -3.04
CA LYS A 42 9.99 -7.36 -2.19
C LYS A 42 8.71 -8.03 -2.71
N GLY A 43 8.66 -8.38 -4.00
CA GLY A 43 7.45 -8.86 -4.67
C GLY A 43 6.44 -7.76 -4.95
N SER A 44 6.91 -6.51 -5.07
CA SER A 44 6.09 -5.32 -5.31
C SER A 44 6.24 -4.81 -6.74
N VAL A 45 5.52 -3.73 -7.07
CA VAL A 45 5.76 -2.94 -8.29
C VAL A 45 6.67 -1.74 -7.96
N PRO A 46 7.55 -1.29 -8.88
CA PRO A 46 8.31 -0.06 -8.71
C PRO A 46 7.39 1.17 -8.61
N MET A 47 7.76 2.15 -7.78
CA MET A 47 7.04 3.43 -7.71
C MET A 47 7.31 4.31 -8.93
N ARG A 48 8.49 4.14 -9.54
CA ARG A 48 8.88 4.84 -10.76
C ARG A 48 8.16 4.29 -11.99
N ALA A 49 7.58 5.17 -12.80
CA ALA A 49 6.91 4.80 -14.04
C ALA A 49 7.88 4.63 -15.23
N ASP A 50 9.10 5.15 -15.12
CA ASP A 50 10.13 5.23 -16.18
C ASP A 50 11.17 4.09 -16.13
N VAL A 51 10.93 3.04 -15.34
CA VAL A 51 11.79 1.86 -15.28
C VAL A 51 11.48 0.85 -16.39
N ASP A 52 12.46 0.01 -16.71
CA ASP A 52 12.28 -1.12 -17.62
C ASP A 52 11.45 -2.23 -16.96
N LYS A 53 10.16 -2.23 -17.29
CA LYS A 53 9.16 -3.18 -16.77
C LYS A 53 9.39 -4.62 -17.25
N SER A 54 10.15 -4.83 -18.34
CA SER A 54 10.41 -6.17 -18.88
C SER A 54 11.27 -7.03 -17.94
N LYS A 55 11.98 -6.38 -17.01
CA LYS A 55 12.80 -7.03 -15.98
C LYS A 55 12.01 -7.50 -14.77
N LEU A 56 10.75 -7.08 -14.64
CA LEU A 56 9.86 -7.49 -13.55
C LEU A 56 9.35 -8.91 -13.78
N ASP A 57 8.98 -9.61 -12.70
CA ASP A 57 8.29 -10.90 -12.83
C ASP A 57 6.86 -10.74 -13.38
N ALA A 58 6.23 -11.87 -13.74
CA ALA A 58 4.90 -11.85 -14.36
C ALA A 58 3.80 -11.24 -13.47
N CYS A 59 3.91 -11.37 -12.14
CA CYS A 59 2.94 -10.80 -11.20
C CYS A 59 3.09 -9.28 -11.11
N ALA A 60 4.32 -8.78 -11.00
CA ALA A 60 4.62 -7.35 -10.98
C ALA A 60 4.27 -6.67 -12.31
N GLN A 61 4.51 -7.32 -13.46
CA GLN A 61 4.06 -6.82 -14.76
C GLN A 61 2.54 -6.64 -14.81
N LYS A 62 1.77 -7.66 -14.40
CA LYS A 62 0.31 -7.59 -14.30
C LYS A 62 -0.15 -6.49 -13.34
N GLY A 63 0.53 -6.31 -12.21
CA GLY A 63 0.27 -5.24 -11.26
C GLY A 63 0.43 -3.85 -11.88
N VAL A 64 1.52 -3.63 -12.64
CA VAL A 64 1.77 -2.37 -13.35
C VAL A 64 0.74 -2.09 -14.44
N GLU A 65 0.27 -3.11 -15.15
CA GLU A 65 -0.81 -2.98 -16.14
C GLU A 65 -2.12 -2.53 -15.48
N LEU A 66 -2.53 -3.19 -14.39
CA LEU A 66 -3.74 -2.82 -13.64
C LEU A 66 -3.65 -1.40 -13.08
N MET A 67 -2.49 -1.01 -12.54
CA MET A 67 -2.22 0.36 -12.09
C MET A 67 -2.36 1.37 -13.24
N SER A 68 -1.76 1.08 -14.40
CA SER A 68 -1.80 1.97 -15.56
C SER A 68 -3.20 2.10 -16.16
N ALA A 69 -4.02 1.05 -16.04
CA ALA A 69 -5.42 1.06 -16.46
C ALA A 69 -6.37 1.73 -15.45
N GLY A 70 -5.88 2.15 -14.27
CA GLY A 70 -6.73 2.65 -13.19
C GLY A 70 -7.63 1.58 -12.56
N ALA A 71 -7.37 0.30 -12.81
CA ALA A 71 -8.12 -0.83 -12.26
C ALA A 71 -7.67 -1.15 -10.82
N ILE A 72 -7.58 -0.11 -9.98
CA ILE A 72 -7.03 -0.14 -8.64
C ILE A 72 -7.98 0.52 -7.63
N VAL A 73 -7.90 0.05 -6.39
CA VAL A 73 -8.54 0.66 -5.22
C VAL A 73 -7.53 0.71 -4.08
N PRO A 74 -7.50 1.78 -3.28
CA PRO A 74 -6.58 1.85 -2.15
C PRO A 74 -6.95 0.81 -1.08
N ASP A 75 -5.93 0.29 -0.41
CA ASP A 75 -6.10 -0.47 0.82
C ASP A 75 -6.78 0.38 1.90
N GLN A 76 -7.57 -0.25 2.77
CA GLN A 76 -8.28 0.41 3.86
C GLN A 76 -7.36 1.18 4.80
N ALA A 77 -6.13 0.73 5.02
CA ALA A 77 -5.15 1.42 5.85
C ALA A 77 -4.64 2.75 5.27
N ILE A 78 -4.87 3.02 3.97
CA ILE A 78 -4.55 4.30 3.34
C ILE A 78 -5.64 5.34 3.60
N VAL A 79 -6.91 4.91 3.65
CA VAL A 79 -8.07 5.81 3.60
C VAL A 79 -8.81 5.94 4.93
N LEU A 80 -8.56 5.04 5.88
CA LEU A 80 -9.23 5.01 7.18
C LEU A 80 -8.29 5.41 8.32
N THR A 81 -8.87 5.87 9.43
CA THR A 81 -8.12 6.02 10.69
C THR A 81 -7.72 4.66 11.26
N PRO A 82 -6.66 4.57 12.10
CA PRO A 82 -6.29 3.31 12.74
C PRO A 82 -7.42 2.66 13.55
N GLN A 83 -8.30 3.45 14.18
CA GLN A 83 -9.47 2.91 14.89
C GLN A 83 -10.46 2.26 13.93
N GLN A 84 -10.77 2.92 12.80
CA GLN A 84 -11.68 2.39 11.80
C GLN A 84 -11.14 1.16 11.09
N VAL A 85 -9.83 1.08 10.83
CA VAL A 85 -9.19 -0.14 10.30
C VAL A 85 -9.44 -1.31 11.25
N GLY A 86 -9.18 -1.14 12.55
CA GLY A 86 -9.42 -2.19 13.53
C GLY A 86 -10.90 -2.61 13.59
N ALA A 87 -11.82 -1.65 13.66
CA ALA A 87 -13.25 -1.93 13.66
C ALA A 87 -13.73 -2.64 12.38
N LEU A 88 -13.17 -2.30 11.22
CA LEU A 88 -13.43 -2.97 9.95
C LEU A 88 -12.89 -4.40 9.94
N ASP A 89 -11.66 -4.61 10.42
CA ASP A 89 -11.06 -5.94 10.51
C ASP A 89 -11.87 -6.85 11.45
N ASP A 90 -12.28 -6.33 12.62
CA ASP A 90 -13.14 -7.04 13.58
C ASP A 90 -14.49 -7.39 12.94
N PHE A 91 -15.15 -6.43 12.28
CA PHE A 91 -16.42 -6.67 11.59
C PHE A 91 -16.29 -7.77 10.52
N VAL A 92 -15.24 -7.72 9.69
CA VAL A 92 -15.01 -8.72 8.64
C VAL A 92 -14.77 -10.09 9.26
N ASP A 93 -13.93 -10.21 10.29
CA ASP A 93 -13.66 -11.49 10.95
C ASP A 93 -14.92 -12.08 11.58
N GLU A 94 -15.67 -11.30 12.36
CA GLU A 94 -16.92 -11.72 12.99
C GLU A 94 -17.99 -12.09 11.95
N TYR A 95 -18.11 -11.32 10.86
CA TYR A 95 -19.10 -11.56 9.81
C TYR A 95 -18.87 -12.91 9.13
N TRP A 96 -17.61 -13.22 8.77
CA TRP A 96 -17.27 -14.43 8.02
C TRP A 96 -17.06 -15.67 8.89
N SER A 97 -16.63 -15.51 10.15
CA SER A 97 -16.40 -16.64 11.06
C SER A 97 -17.64 -17.07 11.86
N GLY A 98 -18.59 -16.15 12.10
CA GLY A 98 -19.72 -16.36 13.02
C GLY A 98 -20.82 -17.30 12.52
N GLY A 99 -20.98 -17.47 11.19
CA GLY A 99 -22.03 -18.29 10.59
C GLY A 99 -23.45 -17.71 10.75
N SER A 100 -24.19 -17.58 9.65
CA SER A 100 -25.58 -17.08 9.56
C SER A 100 -25.82 -15.58 9.81
N ASN A 101 -24.84 -14.72 9.56
CA ASN A 101 -25.09 -13.28 9.58
C ASN A 101 -25.94 -12.86 8.37
N GLU A 102 -27.19 -12.46 8.62
CA GLU A 102 -28.05 -11.88 7.59
C GLU A 102 -27.40 -10.61 7.03
N ALA A 103 -27.46 -10.43 5.70
CA ALA A 103 -26.75 -9.35 5.03
C ALA A 103 -27.28 -7.96 5.43
N ASP A 104 -28.58 -7.83 5.68
CA ASP A 104 -29.22 -6.56 6.00
C ASP A 104 -28.72 -5.96 7.34
N PRO A 105 -28.78 -6.67 8.49
CA PRO A 105 -28.23 -6.12 9.75
C PRO A 105 -26.70 -5.97 9.71
N ALA A 106 -26.00 -6.81 8.96
CA ALA A 106 -24.55 -6.66 8.78
C ALA A 106 -24.19 -5.37 8.02
N ALA A 107 -25.01 -4.96 7.04
CA ALA A 107 -24.80 -3.70 6.33
C ALA A 107 -24.93 -2.47 7.25
N GLU A 108 -25.85 -2.51 8.23
CA GLU A 108 -25.98 -1.45 9.25
C GLU A 108 -24.73 -1.38 10.14
N ASN A 109 -24.26 -2.53 10.64
CA ASN A 109 -23.04 -2.60 11.46
C ASN A 109 -21.80 -2.14 10.70
N PHE A 110 -21.68 -2.51 9.42
CA PHE A 110 -20.61 -2.03 8.54
C PHE A 110 -20.64 -0.51 8.40
N PHE A 111 -21.83 0.07 8.15
CA PHE A 111 -21.97 1.51 7.96
C PHE A 111 -21.57 2.31 9.21
N ALA A 112 -21.93 1.80 10.39
CA ALA A 112 -21.62 2.44 11.67
C ALA A 112 -20.11 2.60 11.96
N ILE A 113 -19.23 1.90 11.25
CA ILE A 113 -17.76 2.04 11.37
C ILE A 113 -17.28 3.40 10.81
N PHE A 114 -18.01 3.97 9.86
CA PHE A 114 -17.56 5.12 9.08
C PHE A 114 -18.22 6.45 9.46
N GLU A 115 -19.23 6.42 10.33
CA GLU A 115 -19.89 7.59 10.94
C GLU A 115 -19.14 8.06 12.20
#